data_AF-A0A916CBN9-F1
#
_entry.id   AF-A0A916CBN9-F1
#
_cell.length_a   1.000
_cell.length_b   1.000
_cell.length_c   1.000
_cell.angle_alpha   90.00
_cell.angle_beta   90.00
_cell.angle_gamma   90.00
#
_symmetry.space_group_name_H-M   'P 1'
#
loop_
_entity.id
_entity.type
_entity.pdbx_description
1 polymer ?
#
loop_
_entity_poly.entity_id
_entity_poly.type
_entity_poly.pdbx_seq_one_letter_code
_entity_poly.pdbx_strand_id
1 'polypeptide(L)' 'MFVEMRWENRRLALPLSQLEPISETDKETSQAVADWHYWVQQGYAF' A
#
# COMPACT_ATOMS: atom_id res chain seq x y z
N MET A 1 -6.10 2.62 5.05
CA MET A 1 -4.95 3.53 4.86
C MET A 1 -4.83 3.92 3.40
N PHE A 2 -4.66 5.22 3.13
CA PHE A 2 -4.40 5.77 1.79
C PHE A 2 -2.95 6.22 1.68
N VAL A 3 -2.40 6.13 0.47
CA VAL A 3 -1.09 6.65 0.10
C VAL A 3 -1.21 7.54 -1.14
N GLU A 4 -0.31 8.50 -1.26
CA GLU A 4 -0.22 9.35 -2.45
C GLU A 4 0.84 8.81 -3.41
N MET A 5 0.53 8.80 -4.70
CA MET A 5 1.50 8.53 -5.76
C MET A 5 1.41 9.58 -6.86
N ARG A 6 2.51 9.75 -7.61
CA ARG A 6 2.51 10.56 -8.83
C ARG A 6 2.02 9.70 -10.00
N TRP A 7 0.98 10.15 -10.68
CA TRP A 7 0.50 9.59 -11.93
C TRP A 7 0.44 10.69 -12.97
N GLU A 8 1.25 10.57 -14.02
CA GLU A 8 1.48 11.66 -14.99
C GLU A 8 1.82 12.99 -14.29
N ASN A 9 1.07 14.05 -14.56
CA ASN A 9 1.20 15.37 -13.94
C ASN A 9 0.25 15.59 -12.75
N ARG A 10 -0.24 14.51 -12.12
CA ARG A 10 -1.20 14.57 -11.00
C ARG A 10 -0.72 13.78 -9.79
N ARG A 11 -1.26 14.14 -8.62
CA ARG A 11 -1.19 13.33 -7.40
C ARG A 11 -2.48 12.52 -7.29
N LEU A 12 -2.33 11.22 -7.09
CA LEU A 12 -3.43 10.30 -6.94
C LEU A 12 -3.34 9.68 -5.54
N ALA A 13 -4.45 9.73 -4.80
CA ALA A 13 -4.58 9.04 -3.53
C ALA A 13 -5.27 7.69 -3.76
N LEU A 14 -4.63 6.60 -3.36
CA LEU A 14 -5.16 5.24 -3.49
C LEU A 14 -5.07 4.50 -2.16
N PRO A 15 -5.98 3.55 -1.89
CA PRO A 15 -5.83 2.63 -0.77
C PRO A 15 -4.52 1.85 -0.92
N LEU A 16 -3.71 1.77 0.14
CA LEU A 16 -2.51 0.92 0.12
C LEU A 16 -2.88 -0.55 -0.16
N SER A 17 -4.08 -0.97 0.25
CA SER A 17 -4.60 -2.32 0.02
C SER A 17 -4.76 -2.71 -1.46
N GLN A 18 -4.67 -1.75 -2.39
CA GLN A 18 -4.74 -1.99 -3.84
C GLN A 18 -3.37 -2.04 -4.52
N LEU A 19 -2.28 -1.85 -3.76
CA LEU A 19 -0.92 -1.76 -4.29
C LEU A 19 -0.06 -2.94 -3.83
N GLU A 20 0.88 -3.33 -4.68
CA GLU A 20 1.91 -4.33 -4.37
C GLU A 20 3.30 -3.69 -4.39
N PRO A 21 4.19 -4.04 -3.44
CA PRO A 21 5.58 -3.61 -3.49
C PRO A 21 6.29 -4.13 -4.75
N ILE A 22 7.17 -3.31 -5.33
CA ILE A 22 8.07 -3.75 -6.41
C ILE A 22 9.26 -4.53 -5.84
N SER A 23 9.96 -5.28 -6.69
CA SER A 23 11.10 -6.14 -6.31
C SER A 23 12.23 -5.42 -5.55
N GLU A 24 12.42 -4.13 -5.83
CA GLU A 24 13.45 -3.28 -5.27
C GLU A 24 13.05 -2.65 -3.92
N THR A 25 11.81 -2.89 -3.46
CA THR A 25 11.34 -2.40 -2.17
C THR A 25 12.11 -3.07 -1.05
N ASP A 26 12.51 -2.29 -0.05
CA ASP A 26 13.21 -2.84 1.10
C ASP A 26 12.31 -3.82 1.88
N LYS A 27 12.97 -4.70 2.64
CA LYS A 27 12.28 -5.79 3.34
C LYS A 27 11.30 -5.27 4.39
N GLU A 28 11.64 -4.20 5.09
CA GLU A 28 10.82 -3.66 6.18
C GLU A 28 9.54 -3.04 5.62
N THR A 29 9.66 -2.22 4.57
CA THR A 29 8.51 -1.66 3.86
C THR A 29 7.64 -2.77 3.24
N SER A 30 8.24 -3.79 2.62
CA SER A 30 7.49 -4.91 2.05
C SER A 30 6.68 -5.66 3.10
N GLN A 31 7.27 -5.87 4.28
CA GLN A 31 6.59 -6.49 5.41
C GLN A 31 5.44 -5.62 5.93
N ALA A 32 5.66 -4.31 6.11
CA ALA A 32 4.61 -3.40 6.56
C ALA A 32 3.41 -3.35 5.61
N VAL A 33 3.64 -3.40 4.29
CA VAL A 33 2.57 -3.50 3.29
C VAL A 33 1.83 -4.84 3.41
N ALA A 34 2.54 -5.94 3.59
CA ALA A 34 1.93 -7.26 3.77
C ALA A 34 1.08 -7.35 5.05
N ASP A 35 1.57 -6.81 6.16
CA ASP A 35 0.84 -6.75 7.43
C ASP A 35 -0.45 -5.92 7.30
N TRP A 36 -0.40 -4.81 6.54
CA TRP A 36 -1.58 -4.02 6.23
C TRP A 36 -2.58 -4.79 5.36
N HIS A 37 -2.11 -5.51 4.33
CA HIS A 37 -2.97 -6.37 3.51
C HIS A 37 -3.65 -7.44 4.34
N TYR A 38 -2.92 -8.09 5.25
CA TYR A 38 -3.47 -9.07 6.18
C TYR A 38 -4.58 -8.46 7.05
N TRP A 39 -4.33 -7.30 7.65
CA TRP A 39 -5.31 -6.59 8.48
C TRP A 39 -6.62 -6.31 7.74
N VAL A 40 -6.53 -5.80 6.50
CA VAL A 40 -7.70 -5.53 5.66
C VAL A 40 -8.43 -6.81 5.27
N GLN A 41 -7.71 -7.89 4.96
CA GLN A 41 -8.32 -9.19 4.66
C GLN A 41 -9.07 -9.81 5.86
N GLN A 42 -8.66 -9.49 7.09
CA GLN A 42 -9.41 -9.88 8.29
C GLN A 42 -10.70 -9.07 8.51
N GLY A 43 -11.05 -8.16 7.60
CA GLY A 43 -12.25 -7.32 7.67
C GLY A 43 -12.05 -6.04 8.49
N TYR A 44 -10.82 -5.73 8.89
CA TYR A 44 -10.50 -4.50 9.58
C TYR A 44 -10.12 -3.39 8.60
N ALA A 45 -10.93 -2.35 8.52
CA ALA A 45 -10.61 -1.13 7.79
C ALA A 45 -11.07 0.08 8.60
N PHE A 46 -10.22 1.10 8.69
CA PHE A 46 -10.53 2.42 9.26
C PHE A 46 -10.57 3.45 8.13
#